data_AF-A0A957TVC6-F1
#
_entry.id   AF-A0A957TVC6-F1
#
_cell.length_a   1.000
_cell.length_b   1.000
_cell.length_c   1.000
_cell.angle_alpha   90.00
_cell.angle_beta   90.00
_cell.angle_gamma   90.00
#
_symmetry.space_group_name_H-M   'P 1'
#
loop_
_entity.id
_entity.type
_entity.pdbx_description
1 polymer ?
#
loop_
_entity_poly.entity_id
_entity_poly.type
_entity_poly.pdbx_seq_one_letter_code
_entity_poly.pdbx_strand_id
1 'polypeptide(L)'
;NEANEMPETVLLDGAHAAISYLVQKERLNLDQVLPTLKRLATGYLIHMDGNSTAGSGGYDYRWQDIPTLARHLSESSLYAFYYLKKWQRRVGLDGIPGSKAKLYLTYEANISIGGEDEMSHARTLTELYRQFYRAGKMNSNSVLRPISVAASAILTADKRLFGDKESLTEVVLGELSSFMERVQQDRADGRLAPGSDYASRTGAMRQFAEYFVGTLYFDLFRGDVSALRGKQLNLLKNACEVVYRGLDADYWAELKQAEESTQAV
;
A
#
# COMPACT_ATOMS: atom_id res chain seq x y z
N ASN A 1 -25.56 -37.73 7.19
CA ASN A 1 -25.12 -36.55 6.42
C ASN A 1 -26.23 -35.50 6.39
N GLU A 2 -26.72 -35.05 7.55
CA GLU A 2 -27.81 -34.06 7.65
C GLU A 2 -27.32 -32.68 8.18
N ALA A 3 -26.08 -32.61 8.68
CA ALA A 3 -25.50 -31.38 9.25
C ALA A 3 -24.98 -30.38 8.21
N ASN A 4 -25.10 -30.67 6.90
CA ASN A 4 -24.72 -29.76 5.80
C ASN A 4 -25.93 -29.04 5.17
N GLU A 5 -27.14 -29.20 5.71
CA GLU A 5 -28.40 -28.71 5.11
C GLU A 5 -28.91 -27.37 5.67
N MET A 6 -28.11 -26.62 6.44
CA MET A 6 -28.46 -25.26 6.84
C MET A 6 -27.67 -24.23 6.01
N PRO A 7 -28.19 -23.79 4.84
CA PRO A 7 -27.48 -22.91 3.92
C PRO A 7 -27.30 -21.47 4.42
N GLU A 8 -27.88 -21.12 5.58
CA GLU A 8 -27.75 -19.81 6.26
C GLU A 8 -28.01 -20.04 7.77
N THR A 9 -27.08 -19.69 8.65
CA THR A 9 -27.20 -20.00 10.11
C THR A 9 -27.18 -18.75 10.99
N VAL A 10 -26.67 -17.62 10.48
CA VAL A 10 -26.58 -16.36 11.22
C VAL A 10 -27.15 -15.22 10.38
N LEU A 11 -28.09 -14.48 10.95
CA LEU A 11 -28.71 -13.29 10.37
C LEU A 11 -28.27 -12.06 11.17
N LEU A 12 -27.78 -11.03 10.48
CA LEU A 12 -27.52 -9.72 11.07
C LEU A 12 -28.77 -8.84 10.97
N ASP A 13 -29.72 -9.04 11.88
CA ASP A 13 -30.99 -8.30 11.88
C ASP A 13 -30.83 -6.86 12.40
N GLY A 14 -31.38 -5.89 11.67
CA GLY A 14 -31.34 -4.46 12.04
C GLY A 14 -29.95 -3.84 12.12
N ALA A 15 -28.94 -4.42 11.44
CA ALA A 15 -27.57 -3.93 11.52
C ALA A 15 -27.43 -2.52 10.92
N HIS A 16 -26.63 -1.67 11.58
CA HIS A 16 -26.30 -0.34 11.05
C HIS A 16 -25.61 -0.49 9.69
N ALA A 17 -25.83 0.44 8.74
CA ALA A 17 -25.29 0.38 7.38
C ALA A 17 -23.76 0.16 7.31
N ALA A 18 -23.02 0.63 8.32
CA ALA A 18 -21.59 0.40 8.45
C ALA A 18 -21.20 -1.08 8.58
N ILE A 19 -22.01 -1.85 9.31
CA ILE A 19 -21.85 -3.30 9.42
C ILE A 19 -22.14 -3.90 8.04
N SER A 20 -23.23 -3.50 7.39
CA SER A 20 -23.58 -4.00 6.05
C SER A 20 -22.46 -3.74 5.02
N TYR A 21 -21.81 -2.56 5.04
CA TYR A 21 -20.66 -2.27 4.15
C TYR A 21 -19.47 -3.21 4.39
N LEU A 22 -19.13 -3.50 5.65
CA LEU A 22 -17.99 -4.36 5.97
C LEU A 22 -18.32 -5.84 5.72
N VAL A 23 -19.53 -6.29 6.08
CA VAL A 23 -19.92 -7.69 5.93
C VAL A 23 -20.28 -8.03 4.49
N GLN A 24 -20.86 -7.09 3.73
CA GLN A 24 -21.38 -7.23 2.36
C GLN A 24 -22.49 -8.29 2.17
N LYS A 25 -22.86 -9.00 3.23
CA LYS A 25 -23.92 -10.00 3.26
C LYS A 25 -24.73 -9.86 4.55
N GLU A 26 -26.04 -9.99 4.46
CA GLU A 26 -26.91 -9.97 5.64
C GLU A 26 -26.99 -11.35 6.32
N ARG A 27 -26.76 -12.41 5.53
CA ARG A 27 -26.88 -13.80 5.95
C ARG A 27 -25.54 -14.50 5.77
N LEU A 28 -25.15 -15.24 6.81
CA LEU A 28 -23.85 -15.87 6.90
C LEU A 28 -24.00 -17.35 7.23
N ASN A 29 -23.12 -18.15 6.64
CA ASN A 29 -22.85 -19.51 7.09
C ASN A 29 -21.96 -19.49 8.33
N LEU A 30 -22.01 -20.57 9.12
CA LEU A 30 -21.23 -20.67 10.35
C LEU A 30 -19.70 -20.53 10.11
N ASP A 31 -19.19 -21.06 9.01
CA ASP A 31 -17.80 -20.93 8.58
C ASP A 31 -17.39 -19.49 8.21
N GLN A 32 -18.38 -18.65 7.85
CA GLN A 32 -18.18 -17.23 7.52
C GLN A 32 -18.22 -16.32 8.76
N VAL A 33 -18.66 -16.81 9.92
CA VAL A 33 -18.78 -16.00 11.14
C VAL A 33 -17.43 -15.47 11.60
N LEU A 34 -16.42 -16.32 11.74
CA LEU A 34 -15.10 -15.90 12.23
C LEU A 34 -14.41 -14.91 11.27
N PRO A 35 -14.33 -15.16 9.94
CA PRO A 35 -13.83 -14.15 9.00
C PRO A 35 -14.59 -12.82 9.08
N THR A 36 -15.91 -12.87 9.23
CA THR A 36 -16.74 -11.66 9.35
C THR A 36 -16.43 -10.88 10.63
N LEU A 37 -16.32 -11.57 11.77
CA LEU A 37 -15.97 -10.92 13.04
C LEU A 37 -14.56 -10.33 13.00
N LYS A 38 -13.59 -11.02 12.39
CA LYS A 38 -12.24 -10.48 12.17
C LYS A 38 -12.29 -9.19 11.35
N ARG A 39 -13.10 -9.15 10.30
CA ARG A 39 -13.27 -7.97 9.45
C ARG A 39 -13.90 -6.80 10.22
N LEU A 40 -14.97 -7.05 10.95
CA LEU A 40 -15.65 -6.03 11.77
C LEU A 40 -14.72 -5.47 12.85
N ALA A 41 -14.02 -6.35 13.58
CA ALA A 41 -13.03 -5.94 14.57
C ALA A 41 -11.90 -5.14 13.94
N THR A 42 -11.39 -5.56 12.78
CA THR A 42 -10.35 -4.84 12.04
C THR A 42 -10.83 -3.46 11.61
N GLY A 43 -12.04 -3.35 11.04
CA GLY A 43 -12.63 -2.06 10.66
C GLY A 43 -12.76 -1.11 11.86
N TYR A 44 -13.17 -1.64 13.01
CA TYR A 44 -13.19 -0.89 14.27
C TYR A 44 -11.79 -0.44 14.72
N LEU A 45 -10.78 -1.31 14.66
CA LEU A 45 -9.41 -0.97 15.05
C LEU A 45 -8.80 0.11 14.13
N ILE A 46 -9.04 0.01 12.81
CA ILE A 46 -8.65 1.05 11.85
C ILE A 46 -9.37 2.36 12.16
N HIS A 47 -10.65 2.32 12.56
CA HIS A 47 -11.40 3.50 12.96
C HIS A 47 -10.78 4.18 14.19
N MET A 48 -10.45 3.39 15.22
CA MET A 48 -9.84 3.88 16.45
C MET A 48 -8.48 4.54 16.18
N ASP A 49 -7.66 3.95 15.29
CA ASP A 49 -6.41 4.55 14.88
C ASP A 49 -6.63 5.80 14.01
N GLY A 50 -7.48 5.74 12.99
CA GLY A 50 -7.58 6.77 11.97
C GLY A 50 -8.38 8.00 12.42
N ASN A 51 -9.46 7.80 13.16
CA ASN A 51 -10.43 8.86 13.46
C ASN A 51 -10.36 9.29 14.91
N SER A 52 -10.43 8.34 15.85
CA SER A 52 -10.60 8.64 17.26
C SER A 52 -9.39 9.41 17.84
N THR A 53 -9.66 10.26 18.84
CA THR A 53 -8.63 11.12 19.46
C THR A 53 -8.91 11.34 20.94
N ALA A 54 -7.84 11.43 21.74
CA ALA A 54 -7.95 11.95 23.09
C ALA A 54 -7.90 13.48 23.06
N GLY A 55 -8.73 14.14 23.87
CA GLY A 55 -8.77 15.59 24.03
C GLY A 55 -9.04 16.02 25.47
N SER A 56 -9.15 17.33 25.70
CA SER A 56 -9.38 17.90 27.04
C SER A 56 -10.69 17.45 27.71
N GLY A 57 -11.69 17.08 26.91
CA GLY A 57 -12.98 16.56 27.37
C GLY A 57 -13.06 15.03 27.48
N GLY A 58 -11.95 14.30 27.33
CA GLY A 58 -11.90 12.84 27.33
C GLY A 58 -11.65 12.24 25.94
N TYR A 59 -11.99 10.96 25.78
CA TYR A 59 -11.76 10.23 24.55
C TYR A 59 -12.92 10.43 23.56
N ASP A 60 -12.64 11.08 22.43
CA ASP A 60 -13.59 11.23 21.32
C ASP A 60 -13.44 10.05 20.36
N TYR A 61 -14.40 9.13 20.45
CA TYR A 61 -14.47 7.95 19.59
C TYR A 61 -14.80 8.30 18.15
N ARG A 62 -15.49 9.42 17.87
CA ARG A 62 -15.97 9.82 16.54
C ARG A 62 -16.85 8.77 15.84
N TRP A 63 -17.80 8.18 16.58
CA TRP A 63 -18.76 7.18 16.06
C TRP A 63 -19.44 7.58 14.74
N GLN A 64 -19.69 8.88 14.55
CA GLN A 64 -20.26 9.45 13.32
C GLN A 64 -19.42 9.22 12.05
N ASP A 65 -18.11 8.95 12.18
CA ASP A 65 -17.21 8.71 11.04
C ASP A 65 -17.13 7.22 10.62
N ILE A 66 -17.68 6.30 11.44
CA ILE A 66 -17.68 4.87 11.13
C ILE A 66 -18.33 4.55 9.77
N PRO A 67 -19.50 5.12 9.39
CA PRO A 67 -20.15 4.78 8.12
C PRO A 67 -19.30 5.15 6.91
N THR A 68 -18.64 6.31 6.95
CA THR A 68 -17.72 6.75 5.88
C THR A 68 -16.51 5.83 5.78
N LEU A 69 -15.94 5.41 6.91
CA LEU A 69 -14.83 4.46 6.94
C LEU A 69 -15.23 3.10 6.40
N ALA A 70 -16.38 2.57 6.83
CA ALA A 70 -16.89 1.29 6.37
C ALA A 70 -17.11 1.30 4.84
N ARG A 71 -17.71 2.38 4.31
CA ARG A 71 -17.88 2.58 2.87
C ARG A 71 -16.54 2.58 2.13
N HIS A 72 -15.55 3.34 2.60
CA HIS A 72 -14.22 3.35 2.00
C HIS A 72 -13.56 1.96 2.00
N LEU A 73 -13.56 1.25 3.13
CA LEU A 73 -12.99 -0.09 3.22
C LEU A 73 -13.74 -1.10 2.34
N SER A 74 -15.04 -0.90 2.09
CA SER A 74 -15.81 -1.72 1.16
C SER A 74 -15.54 -1.42 -0.32
N GLU A 75 -15.11 -0.19 -0.63
CA GLU A 75 -14.69 0.22 -1.99
C GLU A 75 -13.30 -0.35 -2.32
N SER A 76 -12.38 -0.34 -1.35
CA SER A 76 -11.01 -0.81 -1.52
C SER A 76 -10.36 -1.08 -0.16
N SER A 77 -9.66 -2.20 -0.02
CA SER A 77 -8.91 -2.52 1.20
C SER A 77 -7.75 -1.55 1.44
N LEU A 78 -7.22 -0.90 0.38
CA LEU A 78 -6.11 0.07 0.47
C LEU A 78 -6.45 1.31 1.28
N TYR A 79 -7.74 1.61 1.50
CA TYR A 79 -8.13 2.68 2.43
C TYR A 79 -7.69 2.41 3.87
N ALA A 80 -7.40 1.16 4.26
CA ALA A 80 -6.75 0.89 5.54
C ALA A 80 -5.47 1.73 5.70
N PHE A 81 -4.68 1.85 4.63
CA PHE A 81 -3.45 2.65 4.65
C PHE A 81 -3.72 4.16 4.60
N TYR A 82 -4.82 4.60 3.98
CA TYR A 82 -5.25 6.00 4.09
C TYR A 82 -5.50 6.38 5.56
N TYR A 83 -6.20 5.54 6.31
CA TYR A 83 -6.43 5.77 7.75
C TYR A 83 -5.16 5.65 8.58
N LEU A 84 -4.23 4.76 8.22
CA LEU A 84 -2.90 4.73 8.82
C LEU A 84 -2.14 6.04 8.62
N LYS A 85 -2.19 6.64 7.42
CA LYS A 85 -1.57 7.95 7.16
C LYS A 85 -2.23 9.07 7.95
N LYS A 86 -3.52 8.97 8.26
CA LYS A 86 -4.21 9.92 9.13
C LYS A 86 -3.70 9.78 10.57
N TRP A 87 -3.58 8.55 11.07
CA TRP A 87 -2.93 8.26 12.35
C TRP A 87 -1.50 8.81 12.40
N GLN A 88 -0.65 8.47 11.42
CA GLN A 88 0.76 8.89 11.36
C GLN A 88 0.90 10.41 11.48
N ARG A 89 0.12 11.16 10.70
CA ARG A 89 0.13 12.63 10.73
C ARG A 89 -0.29 13.19 12.08
N ARG A 90 -1.33 12.61 12.69
CA ARG A 90 -1.82 13.02 14.01
C ARG A 90 -0.77 12.81 15.11
N VAL A 91 -0.03 11.70 15.06
CA VAL A 91 1.03 11.41 16.04
C VAL A 91 2.37 12.08 15.72
N GLY A 92 2.47 12.83 14.62
CA GLY A 92 3.67 13.60 14.28
C GLY A 92 4.87 12.76 13.82
N LEU A 93 4.65 11.59 13.23
CA LEU A 93 5.72 10.73 12.73
C LEU A 93 6.04 11.01 11.25
N ASP A 94 7.33 11.09 10.91
CA ASP A 94 7.78 11.30 9.52
C ASP A 94 7.64 10.07 8.63
N GLY A 95 7.52 8.88 9.22
CA GLY A 95 7.35 7.62 8.53
C GLY A 95 6.63 6.58 9.38
N ILE A 96 6.12 5.54 8.72
CA ILE A 96 5.38 4.47 9.39
C ILE A 96 6.37 3.53 10.12
N PRO A 97 6.20 3.23 11.42
CA PRO A 97 7.01 2.23 12.10
C PRO A 97 6.82 0.84 11.49
N GLY A 98 7.89 0.03 11.40
CA GLY A 98 7.84 -1.30 10.78
C GLY A 98 6.81 -2.24 11.41
N SER A 99 6.68 -2.23 12.75
CA SER A 99 5.65 -3.01 13.46
C SER A 99 4.22 -2.57 13.11
N LYS A 100 3.98 -1.26 12.98
CA LYS A 100 2.69 -0.71 12.57
C LYS A 100 2.39 -1.04 11.11
N ALA A 101 3.40 -1.03 10.24
CA ALA A 101 3.27 -1.47 8.86
C ALA A 101 2.85 -2.95 8.77
N LYS A 102 3.54 -3.85 9.48
CA LYS A 102 3.18 -5.28 9.55
C LYS A 102 1.75 -5.49 10.06
N LEU A 103 1.37 -4.78 11.13
CA LEU A 103 0.01 -4.82 11.66
C LEU A 103 -1.04 -4.43 10.60
N TYR A 104 -0.77 -3.38 9.83
CA TYR A 104 -1.70 -2.91 8.80
C TYR A 104 -1.74 -3.80 7.56
N LEU A 105 -0.66 -4.52 7.23
CA LEU A 105 -0.71 -5.58 6.22
C LEU A 105 -1.63 -6.72 6.66
N THR A 106 -1.62 -7.09 7.95
CA THR A 106 -2.57 -8.06 8.50
C THR A 106 -4.00 -7.52 8.49
N TYR A 107 -4.18 -6.23 8.81
CA TYR A 107 -5.51 -5.60 8.76
C TYR A 107 -6.06 -5.57 7.34
N GLU A 108 -5.27 -5.18 6.35
CA GLU A 108 -5.67 -5.18 4.95
C GLU A 108 -6.14 -6.59 4.51
N ALA A 109 -5.37 -7.63 4.84
CA ALA A 109 -5.75 -9.02 4.54
C ALA A 109 -7.07 -9.46 5.20
N ASN A 110 -7.39 -8.95 6.40
CA ASN A 110 -8.68 -9.22 7.06
C ASN A 110 -9.85 -8.45 6.44
N ILE A 111 -9.58 -7.28 5.84
CA ILE A 111 -10.58 -6.44 5.17
C ILE A 111 -10.86 -6.93 3.76
N SER A 112 -9.83 -7.41 3.04
CA SER A 112 -9.93 -7.83 1.65
C SER A 112 -11.02 -8.90 1.46
N ILE A 113 -11.83 -8.68 0.42
CA ILE A 113 -12.95 -9.55 0.02
C ILE A 113 -12.64 -9.89 -1.43
N GLY A 114 -12.38 -11.16 -1.72
CA GLY A 114 -11.68 -11.60 -2.94
C GLY A 114 -12.04 -10.86 -4.25
N GLY A 115 -11.02 -10.61 -5.07
CA GLY A 115 -11.04 -9.86 -6.33
C GLY A 115 -9.62 -9.71 -6.89
N GLU A 116 -9.41 -8.97 -7.99
CA GLU A 116 -8.06 -8.56 -8.43
C GLU A 116 -7.35 -7.87 -7.26
N ASP A 117 -6.17 -8.36 -6.91
CA ASP A 117 -5.48 -7.97 -5.69
C ASP A 117 -4.91 -6.56 -5.86
N GLU A 118 -5.63 -5.51 -5.47
CA GLU A 118 -5.10 -4.13 -5.46
C GLU A 118 -3.80 -4.02 -4.65
N MET A 119 -3.66 -4.87 -3.62
CA MET A 119 -2.43 -4.99 -2.83
C MET A 119 -1.31 -5.63 -3.66
N SER A 120 -1.61 -6.46 -4.66
CA SER A 120 -0.60 -7.01 -5.59
C SER A 120 0.11 -5.91 -6.37
N HIS A 121 -0.60 -4.88 -6.85
CA HIS A 121 0.03 -3.77 -7.57
C HIS A 121 1.04 -3.02 -6.70
N ALA A 122 0.69 -2.75 -5.44
CA ALA A 122 1.61 -2.11 -4.51
C ALA A 122 2.78 -3.03 -4.13
N ARG A 123 2.56 -4.34 -3.95
CA ARG A 123 3.63 -5.31 -3.71
C ARG A 123 4.60 -5.38 -4.88
N THR A 124 4.09 -5.60 -6.09
CA THR A 124 4.89 -5.70 -7.31
C THR A 124 5.69 -4.43 -7.55
N LEU A 125 5.07 -3.24 -7.46
CA LEU A 125 5.81 -1.99 -7.59
C LEU A 125 6.93 -1.87 -6.57
N THR A 126 6.62 -2.14 -5.30
CA THR A 126 7.59 -2.03 -4.22
C THR A 126 8.74 -3.00 -4.42
N GLU A 127 8.48 -4.24 -4.80
CA GLU A 127 9.51 -5.23 -5.09
C GLU A 127 10.39 -4.80 -6.28
N LEU A 128 9.79 -4.33 -7.36
CA LEU A 128 10.51 -3.88 -8.55
C LEU A 128 11.45 -2.70 -8.23
N TYR A 129 10.96 -1.63 -7.61
CA TYR A 129 11.85 -0.49 -7.33
C TYR A 129 12.89 -0.80 -6.25
N ARG A 130 12.61 -1.74 -5.37
CA ARG A 130 13.56 -2.21 -4.34
C ARG A 130 14.78 -2.93 -4.94
N GLN A 131 14.71 -3.40 -6.17
CA GLN A 131 15.83 -4.04 -6.87
C GLN A 131 16.86 -3.05 -7.44
N PHE A 132 16.51 -1.77 -7.60
CA PHE A 132 17.47 -0.74 -8.02
C PHE A 132 17.63 0.41 -7.02
N TYR A 133 16.67 0.62 -6.12
CA TYR A 133 16.64 1.74 -5.18
C TYR A 133 16.36 1.31 -3.74
N ARG A 134 17.08 1.93 -2.79
CA ARG A 134 16.79 1.91 -1.35
C ARG A 134 16.64 3.33 -0.84
N ALA A 135 15.67 3.56 0.03
CA ALA A 135 15.54 4.85 0.69
C ALA A 135 16.75 5.11 1.62
N GLY A 136 17.27 6.34 1.58
CA GLY A 136 18.29 6.81 2.53
C GLY A 136 17.68 7.11 3.90
N LYS A 137 16.46 7.65 3.91
CA LYS A 137 15.65 7.92 5.10
C LYS A 137 14.33 7.16 5.05
N MET A 138 13.76 6.89 6.22
CA MET A 138 12.52 6.11 6.33
C MET A 138 11.24 6.96 6.37
N ASN A 139 11.31 8.17 5.83
CA ASN A 139 10.13 9.02 5.63
C ASN A 139 9.42 8.68 4.31
N SER A 140 8.16 9.07 4.18
CA SER A 140 7.32 8.73 3.03
C SER A 140 7.87 9.24 1.70
N ASN A 141 8.48 10.43 1.68
CA ASN A 141 9.01 11.04 0.46
C ASN A 141 10.20 10.23 -0.11
N SER A 142 11.13 9.82 0.76
CA SER A 142 12.28 9.00 0.39
C SER A 142 11.83 7.61 -0.07
N VAL A 143 10.93 6.96 0.66
CA VAL A 143 10.45 5.60 0.33
C VAL A 143 9.73 5.57 -1.03
N LEU A 144 8.94 6.60 -1.33
CA LEU A 144 8.09 6.65 -2.52
C LEU A 144 8.72 7.40 -3.70
N ARG A 145 10.04 7.64 -3.65
CA ARG A 145 10.73 8.47 -4.63
C ARG A 145 10.67 7.90 -6.04
N PRO A 146 10.92 6.59 -6.30
CA PRO A 146 10.84 6.02 -7.64
C PRO A 146 9.46 6.16 -8.29
N ILE A 147 8.39 5.93 -7.52
CA ILE A 147 7.00 6.12 -7.97
C ILE A 147 6.74 7.58 -8.34
N SER A 148 7.28 8.51 -7.55
CA SER A 148 7.08 9.95 -7.78
C SER A 148 7.84 10.43 -9.02
N VAL A 149 9.04 9.88 -9.29
CA VAL A 149 9.81 10.15 -10.52
C VAL A 149 9.04 9.65 -11.74
N ALA A 150 8.60 8.39 -11.74
CA ALA A 150 7.85 7.82 -12.87
C ALA A 150 6.52 8.53 -13.13
N ALA A 151 5.74 8.81 -12.08
CA ALA A 151 4.52 9.60 -12.23
C ALA A 151 4.80 10.98 -12.81
N SER A 152 5.82 11.69 -12.30
CA SER A 152 6.20 13.00 -12.83
C SER A 152 6.58 12.94 -14.30
N ALA A 153 7.36 11.94 -14.70
CA ALA A 153 7.81 11.74 -16.09
C ALA A 153 6.62 11.66 -17.06
N ILE A 154 5.61 10.85 -16.74
CA ILE A 154 4.37 10.74 -17.54
C ILE A 154 3.60 12.07 -17.55
N LEU A 155 3.52 12.75 -16.40
CA LEU A 155 2.75 13.99 -16.27
C LEU A 155 3.36 15.18 -17.02
N THR A 156 4.68 15.16 -17.25
CA THR A 156 5.41 16.23 -17.94
C THR A 156 5.75 15.90 -19.39
N ALA A 157 5.61 14.65 -19.82
CA ALA A 157 5.88 14.24 -21.20
C ALA A 157 4.97 14.97 -22.20
N ASP A 158 5.54 15.41 -23.33
CA ASP A 158 4.76 15.94 -24.43
C ASP A 158 3.98 14.80 -25.10
N LYS A 159 2.68 14.75 -24.85
CA LYS A 159 1.78 13.71 -25.36
C LYS A 159 1.70 13.63 -26.89
N ARG A 160 2.12 14.68 -27.60
CA ARG A 160 2.18 14.65 -29.08
C ARG A 160 3.37 13.83 -29.57
N LEU A 161 4.42 13.74 -28.77
CA LEU A 161 5.65 13.02 -29.06
C LEU A 161 5.68 11.65 -28.35
N PHE A 162 5.11 11.57 -27.16
CA PHE A 162 5.16 10.40 -26.27
C PHE A 162 3.73 10.00 -25.87
N GLY A 163 2.93 9.56 -26.84
CA GLY A 163 1.50 9.26 -26.66
C GLY A 163 1.19 7.78 -26.44
N ASP A 164 2.09 6.90 -26.87
CA ASP A 164 1.93 5.45 -26.80
C ASP A 164 2.69 4.83 -25.62
N LYS A 165 2.43 3.53 -25.40
CA LYS A 165 2.98 2.76 -24.28
C LYS A 165 4.50 2.64 -24.33
N GLU A 166 5.07 2.45 -25.51
CA GLU A 166 6.51 2.22 -25.67
C GLU A 166 7.28 3.52 -25.45
N SER A 167 6.84 4.61 -26.09
CA SER A 167 7.48 5.92 -25.96
C SER A 167 7.42 6.48 -24.54
N LEU A 168 6.29 6.32 -23.82
CA LEU A 168 6.20 6.70 -22.41
C LEU A 168 7.05 5.82 -21.49
N THR A 169 7.22 4.54 -21.81
CA THR A 169 8.10 3.64 -21.05
C THR A 169 9.55 4.12 -21.12
N GLU A 170 10.02 4.52 -22.30
CA GLU A 170 11.38 5.06 -22.47
C GLU A 170 11.56 6.42 -21.78
N VAL A 171 10.54 7.28 -21.75
CA VAL A 171 10.58 8.53 -20.96
C VAL A 171 10.72 8.24 -19.46
N VAL A 172 9.92 7.32 -18.92
CA VAL A 172 10.01 6.92 -17.51
C VAL A 172 11.37 6.29 -17.21
N LEU A 173 11.88 5.44 -18.09
CA LEU A 173 13.19 4.81 -17.93
C LEU A 173 14.32 5.85 -17.91
N GLY A 174 14.31 6.82 -18.82
CA GLY A 174 15.30 7.90 -18.88
C GLY A 174 15.33 8.77 -17.61
N GLU A 175 14.15 9.12 -17.08
CA GLU A 175 14.02 9.88 -15.83
C GLU A 175 14.50 9.07 -14.61
N LEU A 176 14.21 7.76 -14.56
CA LEU A 176 14.71 6.87 -13.51
C LEU A 176 16.23 6.70 -13.57
N SER A 177 16.80 6.53 -14.76
CA SER A 177 18.26 6.45 -14.93
C SER A 177 18.94 7.73 -14.47
N SER A 178 18.43 8.90 -14.88
CA SER A 178 18.94 10.21 -14.47
C SER A 178 18.80 10.44 -12.95
N PHE A 179 17.73 9.93 -12.35
CA PHE A 179 17.57 9.93 -10.89
C PHE A 179 18.60 9.03 -10.20
N MET A 180 18.80 7.81 -10.67
CA MET A 180 19.72 6.85 -10.07
C MET A 180 21.18 7.24 -10.22
N GLU A 181 21.56 7.91 -11.31
CA GLU A 181 22.89 8.52 -11.46
C GLU A 181 23.14 9.59 -10.39
N ARG A 182 22.14 10.42 -10.09
CA ARG A 182 22.25 11.40 -9.00
C ARG A 182 22.33 10.73 -7.64
N VAL A 183 21.61 9.64 -7.41
CA VAL A 183 21.74 8.84 -6.17
C VAL A 183 23.16 8.28 -6.05
N GLN A 184 23.73 7.74 -7.14
CA GLN A 184 25.09 7.22 -7.16
C GLN A 184 26.15 8.31 -6.91
N GLN A 185 25.90 9.53 -7.36
CA GLN A 185 26.77 10.69 -7.16
C GLN A 185 26.53 11.42 -5.83
N ASP A 186 25.69 10.89 -4.94
CA ASP A 186 25.29 11.51 -3.67
C ASP A 186 24.66 12.91 -3.84
N ARG A 187 24.03 13.15 -5.00
CA ARG A 187 23.30 14.38 -5.36
C ARG A 187 21.79 14.27 -5.14
N ALA A 188 21.30 13.09 -4.75
CA ALA A 188 19.91 12.83 -4.43
C ALA A 188 19.80 11.78 -3.32
N ASP A 189 18.78 11.91 -2.45
CA ASP A 189 18.56 10.97 -1.34
C ASP A 189 18.18 9.56 -1.83
N GLY A 190 18.89 8.57 -1.32
CA GLY A 190 18.74 7.18 -1.71
C GLY A 190 20.05 6.41 -1.60
N ARG A 191 19.97 5.12 -1.81
CA ARG A 191 21.10 4.21 -1.93
C ARG A 191 20.82 3.22 -3.05
N LEU A 192 21.88 2.71 -3.65
CA LEU A 192 21.77 1.59 -4.59
C LEU A 192 21.27 0.35 -3.85
N ALA A 193 20.55 -0.52 -4.57
CA ALA A 193 20.17 -1.81 -4.01
C ALA A 193 21.43 -2.64 -3.67
N PRO A 194 21.49 -3.27 -2.47
CA PRO A 194 22.63 -4.09 -2.06
C PRO A 194 22.89 -5.20 -3.07
N GLY A 195 24.16 -5.42 -3.43
CA GLY A 195 24.56 -6.46 -4.37
C GLY A 195 24.18 -6.20 -5.83
N SER A 196 23.58 -5.06 -6.16
CA SER A 196 23.25 -4.72 -7.55
C SER A 196 24.47 -4.21 -8.32
N ASP A 197 24.57 -4.59 -9.60
CA ASP A 197 25.48 -4.02 -10.58
C ASP A 197 24.72 -3.11 -11.58
N TYR A 198 25.43 -2.51 -12.53
CA TYR A 198 24.82 -1.60 -13.51
C TYR A 198 23.76 -2.30 -14.38
N ALA A 199 24.04 -3.53 -14.82
CA ALA A 199 23.15 -4.27 -15.72
C ALA A 199 21.86 -4.69 -15.02
N SER A 200 21.95 -5.28 -13.83
CA SER A 200 20.80 -5.64 -12.99
C SER A 200 19.93 -4.44 -12.62
N ARG A 201 20.54 -3.30 -12.25
CA ARG A 201 19.78 -2.06 -11.97
C ARG A 201 19.04 -1.56 -13.20
N THR A 202 19.70 -1.57 -14.36
CA THR A 202 19.09 -1.14 -15.62
C THR A 202 17.92 -2.04 -16.01
N GLY A 203 18.09 -3.37 -15.87
CA GLY A 203 17.01 -4.34 -16.08
C GLY A 203 15.83 -4.13 -15.12
N ALA A 204 16.10 -3.91 -13.83
CA ALA A 204 15.06 -3.66 -12.84
C ALA A 204 14.33 -2.33 -13.07
N MET A 205 15.04 -1.26 -13.46
CA MET A 205 14.41 0.01 -13.84
C MET A 205 13.50 -0.15 -15.07
N ARG A 206 13.92 -0.94 -16.07
CA ARG A 206 13.10 -1.25 -17.24
C ARG A 206 11.82 -2.01 -16.87
N GLN A 207 11.93 -3.09 -16.09
CA GLN A 207 10.76 -3.84 -15.63
C GLN A 207 9.79 -2.97 -14.81
N PHE A 208 10.34 -2.12 -13.94
CA PHE A 208 9.53 -1.14 -13.21
C PHE A 208 8.82 -0.16 -14.14
N ALA A 209 9.52 0.40 -15.14
CA ALA A 209 8.94 1.33 -16.10
C ALA A 209 7.83 0.66 -16.94
N GLU A 210 8.07 -0.54 -17.45
CA GLU A 210 7.11 -1.33 -18.22
C GLU A 210 5.84 -1.62 -17.41
N TYR A 211 5.99 -2.03 -16.15
CA TYR A 211 4.86 -2.28 -15.25
C TYR A 211 4.12 -0.98 -14.90
N PHE A 212 4.84 0.09 -14.59
CA PHE A 212 4.25 1.36 -14.21
C PHE A 212 3.47 2.01 -15.36
N VAL A 213 4.02 1.99 -16.57
CA VAL A 213 3.37 2.56 -17.75
C VAL A 213 2.29 1.63 -18.28
N GLY A 214 2.62 0.36 -18.54
CA GLY A 214 1.70 -0.61 -19.10
C GLY A 214 0.55 -0.92 -18.15
N THR A 215 0.86 -1.62 -17.07
CA THR A 215 -0.14 -2.18 -16.17
C THR A 215 -0.85 -1.09 -15.37
N LEU A 216 -0.12 -0.13 -14.80
CA LEU A 216 -0.77 0.86 -13.93
C LEU A 216 -1.37 2.02 -14.71
N TYR A 217 -0.60 2.68 -15.59
CA TYR A 217 -1.11 3.85 -16.26
C TYR A 217 -2.10 3.50 -17.38
N PHE A 218 -1.74 2.61 -18.30
CA PHE A 218 -2.62 2.26 -19.43
C PHE A 218 -3.74 1.29 -19.04
N ASP A 219 -3.47 0.23 -18.29
CA ASP A 219 -4.50 -0.79 -18.02
C ASP A 219 -5.40 -0.38 -16.82
N LEU A 220 -4.81 -0.14 -15.65
CA LEU A 220 -5.56 0.20 -14.43
C LEU A 220 -6.17 1.61 -14.46
N PHE A 221 -5.36 2.62 -14.80
CA PHE A 221 -5.82 4.02 -14.85
C PHE A 221 -6.38 4.42 -16.22
N ARG A 222 -6.38 3.54 -17.22
CA ARG A 222 -6.97 3.79 -18.56
C ARG A 222 -6.39 5.03 -19.25
N GLY A 223 -5.12 5.35 -18.99
CA GLY A 223 -4.45 6.55 -19.46
C GLY A 223 -4.97 7.86 -18.84
N ASP A 224 -5.73 7.81 -17.75
CA ASP A 224 -6.25 9.00 -17.08
C ASP A 224 -5.16 9.71 -16.25
N VAL A 225 -4.78 10.89 -16.71
CA VAL A 225 -3.85 11.78 -16.00
C VAL A 225 -4.40 12.25 -14.65
N SER A 226 -5.72 12.34 -14.50
CA SER A 226 -6.37 12.76 -13.26
C SER A 226 -6.20 11.69 -12.18
N ALA A 227 -6.31 10.40 -12.54
CA ALA A 227 -6.00 9.28 -11.66
C ALA A 227 -4.54 9.33 -11.18
N LEU A 228 -3.59 9.63 -12.09
CA LEU A 228 -2.17 9.76 -11.78
C LEU A 228 -1.83 10.98 -10.91
N ARG A 229 -2.62 12.05 -10.97
CA ARG A 229 -2.49 13.23 -10.07
C ARG A 229 -3.30 13.12 -8.79
N GLY A 230 -4.19 12.14 -8.71
CA GLY A 230 -5.34 12.17 -7.81
C GLY A 230 -5.30 11.15 -6.69
N LYS A 231 -6.51 10.75 -6.28
CA LYS A 231 -6.75 9.86 -5.15
C LYS A 231 -6.20 8.45 -5.37
N GLN A 232 -6.30 7.92 -6.58
CA GLN A 232 -5.88 6.55 -6.90
C GLN A 232 -4.38 6.36 -6.73
N LEU A 233 -3.54 7.23 -7.32
CA LEU A 233 -2.09 7.17 -7.09
C LEU A 233 -1.73 7.36 -5.62
N ASN A 234 -2.45 8.23 -4.88
CA ASN A 234 -2.20 8.42 -3.45
C ASN A 234 -2.52 7.18 -2.61
N LEU A 235 -3.60 6.45 -2.93
CA LEU A 235 -3.91 5.16 -2.28
C LEU A 235 -2.81 4.13 -2.55
N LEU A 236 -2.40 3.99 -3.82
CA LEU A 236 -1.31 3.09 -4.21
C LEU A 236 0.01 3.46 -3.51
N LYS A 237 0.36 4.75 -3.46
CA LYS A 237 1.55 5.25 -2.76
C LYS A 237 1.51 4.91 -1.27
N ASN A 238 0.37 5.08 -0.60
CA ASN A 238 0.25 4.71 0.82
C ASN A 238 0.46 3.21 1.04
N ALA A 239 -0.08 2.38 0.14
CA ALA A 239 0.12 0.94 0.17
C ALA A 239 1.59 0.55 -0.06
N CYS A 240 2.24 1.11 -1.07
CA CYS A 240 3.67 0.89 -1.35
C CYS A 240 4.56 1.29 -0.18
N GLU A 241 4.25 2.39 0.52
CA GLU A 241 4.98 2.79 1.72
C GLU A 241 4.87 1.70 2.80
N VAL A 242 3.67 1.22 3.08
CA VAL A 242 3.44 0.18 4.08
C VAL A 242 4.15 -1.13 3.72
N VAL A 243 4.06 -1.58 2.47
CA VAL A 243 4.79 -2.77 2.00
C VAL A 243 6.29 -2.59 2.18
N TYR A 244 6.84 -1.44 1.75
CA TYR A 244 8.26 -1.18 1.86
C TYR A 244 8.72 -1.24 3.32
N ARG A 245 7.97 -0.60 4.23
CA ARG A 245 8.28 -0.57 5.66
C ARG A 245 8.14 -1.95 6.32
N GLY A 246 7.20 -2.78 5.87
CA GLY A 246 7.08 -4.18 6.28
C GLY A 246 8.32 -4.99 5.88
N LEU A 247 8.66 -4.96 4.59
CA LEU A 247 9.80 -5.71 4.05
C LEU A 247 11.15 -5.24 4.60
N ASP A 248 11.30 -3.94 4.86
CA ASP A 248 12.50 -3.39 5.51
C ASP A 248 12.62 -3.93 6.96
N ALA A 249 11.51 -4.01 7.69
CA ALA A 249 11.49 -4.55 9.04
C ALA A 249 11.74 -6.06 9.10
N ASP A 250 11.34 -6.83 8.09
CA ASP A 250 11.70 -8.25 7.96
C ASP A 250 13.20 -8.42 7.71
N TYR A 251 13.75 -7.70 6.72
CA TYR A 251 15.17 -7.73 6.38
C TYR A 251 16.08 -7.46 7.59
N TRP A 252 15.78 -6.43 8.38
CA TRP A 252 16.58 -6.11 9.57
C TRP A 252 16.40 -7.11 10.72
N ALA A 253 15.26 -7.80 10.80
CA ALA A 253 15.06 -8.85 11.79
C ALA A 253 15.88 -10.09 11.43
N GLU A 254 15.91 -10.48 10.16
CA GLU A 254 16.71 -11.59 9.64
C GLU A 254 18.21 -11.38 9.86
N LEU A 255 18.72 -10.16 9.58
CA LEU A 255 20.13 -9.85 9.82
C LEU A 255 20.52 -9.97 11.29
N LYS A 256 19.70 -9.47 12.21
CA LYS A 256 19.97 -9.58 13.66
C LYS A 256 19.99 -11.04 14.11
N GLN A 257 19.04 -11.85 13.63
CA GLN A 257 19.01 -13.28 13.94
C GLN A 257 20.26 -14.00 13.40
N ALA A 258 20.72 -13.65 12.20
CA ALA A 258 21.95 -14.20 11.63
C ALA A 258 23.20 -13.82 12.46
N GLU A 259 23.30 -12.56 12.88
CA GLU A 259 24.39 -12.08 13.76
C GLU A 259 24.39 -12.80 15.12
N GLU A 260 23.22 -12.93 15.77
CA GLU A 260 23.06 -13.64 17.04
C GLU A 260 23.40 -15.14 16.92
N SER A 261 23.01 -15.78 15.82
CA SER A 261 23.33 -17.20 15.56
C SER A 261 24.81 -17.44 15.30
N THR A 262 25.53 -16.44 14.75
CA THR A 262 26.98 -16.53 14.48
C THR A 262 27.81 -16.29 15.74
N GLN A 263 27.29 -15.54 16.73
CA GLN A 263 27.95 -15.30 18.01
C GLN A 263 27.73 -16.42 19.05
N ALA A 264 26.76 -17.31 18.82
CA ALA A 264 26.45 -18.43 19.69
C ALA A 264 27.20 -19.74 19.34
N VAL A 265 28.04 -19.72 18.31
CA VAL A 265 28.92 -20.82 17.84
C VAL A 265 30.37 -20.48 18.12
#